data_AF-A0A0E3QE12-F1
#
_entry.id   AF-A0A0E3QE12-F1
#
_cell.length_a   1.000
_cell.length_b   1.000
_cell.length_c   1.000
_cell.angle_alpha   90.00
_cell.angle_beta   90.00
_cell.angle_gamma   90.00
#
_symmetry.space_group_name_H-M   'P 1'
#
loop_
_entity.id
_entity.type
_entity.pdbx_description
1 polymer ?
#
loop_
_entity_poly.entity_id
_entity_poly.type
_entity_poly.pdbx_seq_one_letter_code
_entity_poly.pdbx_strand_id
1 'polypeptide(L)'
;MKLGFTYSALALSLGISEDTLYSWIRKGRDEQTQPYLSFYAGLKEAESDLLAECLNQLKLSMKMGNVDSAKFLLERRFNGMGYGKSSQIDMKAQTQNLNLNMNTGTTAEDADKIRKEILSRLSPKPLPEGF
;
A
#
# COMPACT_ATOMS: atom_id res chain seq x y z
N MET A 1 6.61 -20.16 -11.33
CA MET A 1 7.26 -19.01 -10.65
C MET A 1 8.71 -19.26 -10.25
N LYS A 2 9.39 -20.31 -10.74
CA LYS A 2 10.71 -20.73 -10.25
C LYS A 2 11.83 -19.68 -10.38
N LEU A 3 11.72 -18.74 -11.32
CA LEU A 3 12.68 -17.65 -11.49
C LEU A 3 12.31 -16.36 -10.72
N GLY A 4 11.23 -16.37 -9.94
CA GLY A 4 10.80 -15.19 -9.16
C GLY A 4 10.15 -14.09 -9.99
N PHE A 5 9.51 -14.42 -11.12
CA PHE A 5 8.73 -13.44 -11.89
C PHE A 5 7.56 -12.87 -11.08
N THR A 6 7.22 -11.61 -11.33
CA THR A 6 5.94 -11.05 -10.89
C THR A 6 4.79 -11.64 -11.71
N TYR A 7 3.55 -11.59 -11.20
CA TYR A 7 2.39 -12.04 -11.98
C TYR A 7 2.25 -11.29 -13.30
N SER A 8 2.56 -9.99 -13.33
CA SER A 8 2.61 -9.18 -14.55
C SER A 8 3.64 -9.67 -15.57
N ALA A 9 4.87 -9.98 -15.13
CA ALA A 9 5.91 -10.52 -16.01
C ALA A 9 5.59 -11.94 -16.49
N LEU A 10 4.95 -12.75 -15.64
CA LEU A 10 4.47 -14.08 -16.01
C LEU A 10 3.40 -13.96 -17.10
N ALA A 11 2.39 -13.11 -16.90
CA ALA A 11 1.32 -12.89 -17.89
C ALA A 11 1.90 -12.47 -19.25
N LEU A 12 2.84 -11.53 -19.25
CA LEU A 12 3.59 -11.10 -20.44
C LEU A 12 4.32 -12.27 -21.12
N SER A 13 5.00 -13.12 -20.34
CA SER A 13 5.74 -14.28 -20.87
C SER A 13 4.84 -15.34 -21.50
N LEU A 14 3.61 -15.46 -21.01
CA LEU A 14 2.57 -16.34 -21.54
C LEU A 14 1.77 -15.72 -22.69
N GLY A 15 2.01 -14.43 -23.01
CA GLY A 15 1.26 -13.71 -24.04
C GLY A 15 -0.20 -13.44 -23.65
N ILE A 16 -0.53 -13.39 -22.36
CA ILE A 16 -1.87 -13.12 -21.86
C ILE A 16 -1.90 -11.80 -21.08
N SER A 17 -3.09 -11.21 -20.93
CA SER A 17 -3.24 -10.06 -20.03
C SER A 17 -3.14 -10.50 -18.57
N GLU A 18 -2.71 -9.59 -17.71
CA GLU A 18 -2.63 -9.84 -16.27
C GLU A 18 -4.01 -10.15 -15.67
N ASP A 19 -5.07 -9.47 -16.13
CA ASP A 19 -6.45 -9.75 -15.73
C ASP A 19 -6.87 -11.19 -16.06
N THR A 20 -6.41 -11.73 -17.20
CA THR A 20 -6.69 -13.12 -17.59
C THR A 20 -6.02 -14.09 -16.62
N LEU A 21 -4.76 -13.82 -16.26
CA LEU A 21 -4.04 -14.62 -15.27
C LEU A 21 -4.73 -14.59 -13.91
N TYR A 22 -5.15 -13.41 -13.43
CA TYR A 22 -5.89 -13.31 -12.17
C TYR A 22 -7.24 -14.02 -12.23
N SER A 23 -7.95 -13.94 -13.36
CA SER A 23 -9.19 -14.67 -13.58
C SER A 23 -8.99 -16.18 -13.45
N TRP A 24 -7.91 -16.72 -14.04
CA TRP A 24 -7.57 -18.15 -13.94
C TRP A 24 -7.23 -18.55 -12.51
N ILE A 25 -6.45 -17.73 -11.80
CA ILE A 25 -6.13 -17.96 -10.38
C ILE A 25 -7.41 -17.96 -9.54
N ARG A 26 -8.34 -17.02 -9.77
CA ARG A 26 -9.62 -16.95 -9.05
C ARG A 26 -10.47 -18.20 -9.31
N LYS A 27 -10.60 -18.60 -10.58
CA LYS A 27 -11.34 -19.81 -10.97
C LYS A 27 -10.75 -21.09 -10.36
N GLY A 28 -9.42 -21.17 -10.26
CA GLY A 28 -8.74 -22.30 -9.63
C GLY A 28 -8.86 -22.33 -8.11
N ARG A 29 -8.72 -21.17 -7.44
CA ARG A 29 -8.74 -21.04 -5.98
C ARG A 29 -10.15 -21.13 -5.39
N ASP A 30 -11.09 -20.37 -5.98
CA ASP A 30 -12.40 -20.13 -5.39
C ASP A 30 -13.46 -21.05 -6.01
N GLU A 31 -13.48 -21.19 -7.34
CA GLU A 31 -14.48 -21.97 -8.06
C GLU A 31 -14.07 -23.45 -8.23
N GLN A 32 -12.80 -23.78 -7.98
CA GLN A 32 -12.21 -25.13 -8.10
C GLN A 32 -12.50 -25.82 -9.45
N THR A 33 -12.58 -25.03 -10.52
CA THR A 33 -12.90 -25.54 -11.87
C THR A 33 -11.66 -26.02 -12.61
N GLN A 34 -11.75 -27.20 -13.24
CA GLN A 34 -10.71 -27.66 -14.17
C GLN A 34 -10.82 -26.91 -15.51
N PRO A 35 -9.70 -26.57 -16.18
CA PRO A 35 -8.31 -26.91 -15.86
C PRO A 35 -7.61 -25.96 -14.86
N TYR A 36 -8.28 -24.88 -14.45
CA TYR A 36 -7.70 -23.80 -13.64
C TYR A 36 -7.26 -24.23 -12.25
N LEU A 37 -7.93 -25.22 -11.65
CA LEU A 37 -7.53 -25.82 -10.39
C LEU A 37 -6.14 -26.46 -10.48
N SER A 38 -5.88 -27.26 -11.52
CA SER A 38 -4.58 -27.90 -11.74
C SER A 38 -3.50 -26.85 -12.02
N PHE A 39 -3.82 -25.82 -12.81
CA PHE A 39 -2.93 -24.69 -13.03
C PHE A 39 -2.57 -23.98 -11.71
N TYR A 40 -3.57 -23.69 -10.86
CA TYR A 40 -3.37 -23.02 -9.59
C TYR A 40 -2.53 -23.86 -8.61
N ALA A 41 -2.75 -25.17 -8.57
CA ALA A 41 -1.93 -26.08 -7.76
C ALA A 41 -0.46 -26.07 -8.21
N GLY A 42 -0.20 -26.20 -9.52
CA GLY A 42 1.17 -26.13 -10.06
C GLY A 42 1.83 -24.76 -9.86
N LEU A 43 1.04 -23.68 -9.91
CA LEU A 43 1.52 -22.34 -9.58
C LEU A 43 1.97 -22.25 -8.12
N LYS A 44 1.18 -22.79 -7.19
CA LYS A 44 1.49 -22.80 -5.75
C LYS A 44 2.69 -23.68 -5.41
N GLU A 45 2.81 -24.84 -6.05
CA GLU A 45 3.98 -25.70 -5.93
C GLU A 45 5.25 -24.94 -6.35
N ALA A 46 5.23 -24.30 -7.53
CA ALA A 46 6.37 -23.53 -8.01
C ALA A 46 6.71 -22.30 -7.14
N GLU A 47 5.72 -21.71 -6.45
CA GLU A 47 5.95 -20.64 -5.47
C GLU A 47 6.60 -21.19 -4.19
N SER A 48 6.18 -22.37 -3.74
CA SER A 48 6.75 -23.01 -2.55
C SER A 48 8.21 -23.41 -2.76
N ASP A 49 8.55 -23.92 -3.95
CA ASP A 49 9.92 -24.24 -4.35
C ASP A 49 10.82 -23.00 -4.33
N LEU A 50 10.36 -21.90 -4.93
CA LEU A 50 11.09 -20.64 -4.93
C LEU A 50 11.29 -20.13 -3.49
N LEU A 51 10.27 -20.21 -2.64
CA LEU A 51 10.38 -19.79 -1.25
C LEU A 51 11.44 -20.61 -0.50
N ALA A 52 11.48 -21.93 -0.72
CA ALA A 52 12.49 -22.80 -0.13
C ALA A 52 13.90 -22.43 -0.60
N GLU A 53 14.08 -22.16 -1.90
CA GLU A 53 15.34 -21.71 -2.47
C GLU A 53 15.81 -20.37 -1.87
N CYS A 54 14.93 -19.36 -1.81
CA CYS A 54 15.21 -18.08 -1.18
C CYS A 54 15.65 -18.22 0.29
N LEU A 55 14.98 -19.10 1.06
CA LEU A 55 15.37 -19.37 2.44
C LEU A 55 16.72 -20.07 2.56
N ASN A 56 17.05 -20.96 1.62
CA ASN A 56 18.36 -21.61 1.59
C ASN A 56 19.48 -20.61 1.27
N GLN A 57 19.25 -19.70 0.31
CA GLN A 57 20.19 -18.62 0.01
C GLN A 57 20.36 -17.66 1.20
N LEU A 58 19.26 -17.34 1.88
CA LEU A 58 19.31 -16.53 3.11
C LEU A 58 20.16 -17.22 4.20
N LYS A 59 19.98 -18.53 4.40
CA LYS A 59 20.82 -19.32 5.32
C LYS A 59 22.29 -19.33 4.93
N LEU A 60 22.59 -19.42 3.63
CA LEU A 60 23.95 -19.35 3.15
C LEU A 60 24.56 -17.96 3.43
N SER A 61 23.84 -16.88 3.15
CA SER A 61 24.31 -15.52 3.42
C SER A 61 24.60 -15.27 4.91
N MET A 62 23.80 -15.84 5.82
CA MET A 62 24.06 -15.80 7.26
C MET A 62 25.36 -16.51 7.62
N LYS A 63 25.63 -17.69 7.03
CA LYS A 63 26.89 -18.42 7.25
C LYS A 63 28.11 -17.64 6.74
N MET A 64 27.93 -16.86 5.67
CA MET A 64 28.98 -15.98 5.12
C MET A 64 29.16 -14.68 5.91
N GLY A 65 28.41 -14.48 7.02
CA GLY A 65 28.58 -13.35 7.91
C GLY A 65 27.64 -12.17 7.66
N ASN A 66 26.61 -12.32 6.82
CA ASN A 66 25.61 -11.26 6.63
C ASN A 66 24.65 -11.20 7.84
N VAL A 67 24.87 -10.22 8.72
CA VAL A 67 24.10 -10.02 9.96
C VAL A 67 22.65 -9.58 9.69
N ASP A 68 22.41 -8.81 8.63
CA ASP A 68 21.06 -8.33 8.28
C ASP A 68 20.13 -9.48 7.90
N SER A 69 20.68 -10.50 7.24
CA SER A 69 19.94 -11.72 6.89
C SER A 69 19.52 -12.51 8.12
N ALA A 70 20.39 -12.55 9.14
CA ALA A 70 20.08 -13.16 10.43
C ALA A 70 19.03 -12.35 11.21
N LYS A 71 19.19 -11.03 11.23
CA LYS A 71 18.21 -10.11 11.84
C LYS A 71 16.83 -10.27 11.20
N PHE A 72 16.76 -10.28 9.86
CA PHE A 72 15.50 -10.47 9.13
C PHE A 72 14.79 -11.78 9.52
N LEU A 73 15.54 -12.88 9.60
CA LEU A 73 14.96 -14.18 9.96
C LEU A 73 14.49 -14.22 11.41
N LEU A 74 15.26 -13.63 12.34
CA LEU A 74 14.90 -13.53 13.74
C LEU A 74 13.64 -12.68 13.95
N GLU A 75 13.57 -11.50 13.33
CA GLU A 75 12.40 -10.61 13.36
C GLU A 75 11.13 -11.31 12.86
N ARG A 76 11.23 -12.16 11.83
CA ARG A 76 10.06 -12.82 11.22
C ARG A 76 9.64 -14.12 11.91
N ARG A 77 10.58 -14.94 12.35
CA ARG A 77 10.27 -16.26 12.95
C ARG A 77 10.11 -16.21 14.47
N PHE A 78 10.83 -15.32 15.14
CA PHE A 78 10.88 -15.24 16.60
C PHE A 78 10.39 -13.88 17.12
N ASN A 79 9.51 -13.21 16.37
CA ASN A 79 8.90 -11.93 16.73
C ASN A 79 8.36 -11.91 18.17
N GLY A 80 7.63 -12.96 18.56
CA GLY A 80 7.03 -13.10 19.90
C GLY A 80 8.01 -13.35 21.05
N MET A 81 9.31 -13.57 20.76
CA MET A 81 10.36 -13.76 21.77
C MET A 81 11.19 -12.49 22.00
N GLY A 82 10.69 -11.32 21.56
CA GLY A 82 11.36 -10.03 21.75
C GLY A 82 12.30 -9.62 20.61
N TYR A 83 12.41 -10.42 19.54
CA TYR A 83 13.13 -10.04 18.32
C TYR A 83 12.31 -9.18 17.36
N GLY A 84 11.07 -8.84 17.73
CA GLY A 84 10.20 -7.94 16.98
C GLY A 84 10.67 -6.50 16.97
N LYS A 85 10.18 -5.73 15.99
CA LYS A 85 10.37 -4.28 15.99
C LYS A 85 9.51 -3.64 17.08
N SER A 86 10.10 -3.35 18.23
CA SER A 86 9.49 -2.53 19.28
C SER A 86 9.52 -1.07 18.85
N SER A 87 8.42 -0.58 18.29
CA SER A 87 8.24 0.86 18.09
C SER A 87 7.81 1.46 19.42
N GLN A 88 8.69 2.20 20.09
CA GLN A 88 8.27 3.08 21.18
C GLN A 88 7.49 4.24 20.56
N ILE A 89 6.17 4.10 20.51
CA ILE A 89 5.29 5.23 20.20
C ILE A 89 5.22 6.06 21.47
N ASP A 90 6.00 7.13 21.53
CA ASP A 90 5.91 8.12 22.58
C ASP A 90 4.59 8.89 22.39
N MET A 91 3.52 8.40 23.03
CA MET A 91 2.18 9.01 23.00
C MET A 91 2.12 10.28 23.88
N LYS A 92 3.07 11.20 23.70
CA LYS A 92 2.95 12.59 24.15
C LYS A 92 2.34 13.49 23.07
N ALA A 93 1.40 12.96 22.30
CA ALA A 93 0.45 13.81 21.62
C ALA A 93 -0.46 14.39 22.72
N GLN A 94 -0.09 15.57 23.25
CA GLN A 94 -1.05 16.41 23.93
C GLN A 94 -2.23 16.57 22.98
N THR A 95 -3.35 15.92 23.30
CA THR A 95 -4.64 16.24 22.70
C THR A 95 -4.98 17.66 23.14
N GLN A 96 -4.42 18.66 22.45
CA GLN A 96 -4.92 20.02 22.51
C GLN A 96 -6.29 19.97 21.85
N ASN A 97 -7.32 19.70 22.65
CA ASN A 97 -8.68 20.08 22.29
C ASN A 97 -8.67 21.60 22.17
N LEU A 98 -8.36 22.13 20.99
CA LEU A 98 -8.61 23.52 20.64
C LEU A 98 -10.14 23.70 20.64
N ASN A 99 -10.69 24.06 21.80
CA ASN A 99 -12.03 24.58 21.87
C ASN A 99 -11.99 26.02 21.33
N LEU A 100 -12.15 26.15 20.01
CA LEU A 100 -12.29 27.43 19.33
C LEU A 100 -13.67 28.02 19.65
N ASN A 101 -13.84 28.53 20.87
CA ASN A 101 -14.94 29.43 21.15
C ASN A 101 -14.60 30.79 20.52
N MET A 102 -14.91 30.94 19.23
CA MET A 102 -14.83 32.22 18.52
C MET A 102 -15.92 33.16 19.05
N ASN A 103 -15.66 33.85 20.16
CA ASN A 103 -16.38 35.08 20.46
C ASN A 103 -15.82 36.19 19.57
N THR A 104 -16.25 36.20 18.31
CA THR A 104 -15.95 37.32 17.42
C THR A 104 -16.90 38.45 17.77
N GLY A 105 -16.37 39.47 18.46
CA GLY A 105 -17.01 40.78 18.59
C GLY A 105 -17.09 41.46 17.22
N THR A 106 -17.81 40.85 16.29
CA THR A 106 -18.00 41.32 14.93
C THR A 106 -19.14 42.33 14.99
N THR A 107 -18.81 43.61 14.85
CA THR A 107 -19.83 44.64 14.61
C THR A 107 -20.37 44.48 13.19
N ALA A 108 -21.62 44.91 12.96
CA ALA A 108 -22.32 44.71 11.68
C ALA A 108 -21.53 45.26 10.45
N GLU A 109 -20.70 46.26 10.67
CA GLU A 109 -19.85 46.90 9.66
C GLU A 109 -18.75 45.95 9.12
N ASP A 110 -18.22 45.08 9.96
CA ASP A 110 -17.18 44.11 9.57
C ASP A 110 -17.77 42.94 8.80
N ALA A 111 -19.00 42.54 9.13
CA ALA A 111 -19.75 41.54 8.36
C ALA A 111 -20.03 42.02 6.93
N ASP A 112 -20.37 43.29 6.74
CA ASP A 112 -20.64 43.86 5.41
C ASP A 112 -19.37 44.02 4.56
N LYS A 113 -18.21 44.30 5.17
CA LYS A 113 -16.93 44.30 4.46
C LYS A 113 -16.58 42.91 3.95
N ILE A 114 -16.72 41.89 4.80
CA ILE A 114 -16.49 40.48 4.41
C ILE A 114 -17.44 40.08 3.29
N ARG A 115 -18.72 40.48 3.37
CA ARG A 115 -19.72 40.16 2.34
C ARG A 115 -19.39 40.79 0.99
N LYS A 116 -18.94 42.05 0.98
CA LYS A 116 -18.50 42.75 -0.25
C LYS A 116 -17.25 42.12 -0.86
N GLU A 117 -16.30 41.69 -0.06
CA GLU A 117 -15.09 41.02 -0.55
C GLU A 117 -15.41 39.65 -1.18
N ILE A 118 -16.33 38.90 -0.59
CA ILE A 118 -16.77 37.62 -1.16
C ILE A 118 -17.49 37.86 -2.49
N LEU A 119 -18.40 38.85 -2.55
CA LEU A 119 -19.14 39.19 -3.77
C LEU A 119 -18.24 39.67 -4.92
N SER A 120 -17.15 40.40 -4.63
CA SER A 120 -16.21 40.86 -5.66
C SER A 120 -15.34 39.73 -6.24
N ARG A 121 -15.12 38.66 -5.48
CA ARG A 121 -14.41 37.45 -5.97
C ARG A 121 -15.31 36.51 -6.77
N LEU A 122 -16.61 36.55 -6.52
CA LEU A 122 -17.62 35.70 -7.18
C LEU A 122 -18.21 36.34 -8.44
N SER A 123 -18.05 37.65 -8.66
CA SER A 123 -18.53 38.28 -9.88
C SER A 123 -17.66 37.87 -11.10
N PRO A 124 -18.27 37.39 -12.19
CA PRO A 124 -17.52 36.94 -13.36
C PRO A 124 -16.82 38.13 -14.06
N LYS A 125 -15.56 37.91 -14.44
CA LYS A 125 -14.75 38.89 -15.19
C LYS A 125 -15.43 39.18 -16.53
N PRO A 126 -15.70 40.45 -16.91
CA PRO A 126 -16.25 40.74 -18.24
C PRO A 126 -15.23 40.33 -19.31
N LEU A 127 -15.70 39.60 -20.32
CA LEU A 127 -14.91 39.21 -21.48
C LEU A 127 -14.56 40.46 -22.30
N PRO A 128 -13.32 40.58 -22.84
CA PRO A 128 -12.92 41.74 -23.63
C PRO A 128 -13.75 41.85 -24.91
N GLU A 129 -14.21 43.06 -25.23
CA GLU A 129 -15.03 43.33 -26.43
C GLU A 129 -14.25 42.96 -27.70
N GLY A 130 -14.76 41.99 -28.46
CA GLY A 130 -14.18 41.61 -29.76
C GLY A 130 -14.24 40.14 -30.18
N PHE A 131 -15.09 39.30 -29.59
CA PHE A 131 -15.51 38.00 -30.15
C PHE A 131 -17.01 37.81 -29.98
#